data_AF-A0A9P8IGS8-F1
#
_entry.id   AF-A0A9P8IGS8-F1
#
_cell.length_a   1.000
_cell.length_b   1.000
_cell.length_c   1.000
_cell.angle_alpha   90.00
_cell.angle_beta   90.00
_cell.angle_gamma   90.00
#
_symmetry.space_group_name_H-M   'P 1'
#
loop_
_entity.id
_entity.type
_entity.pdbx_description
1 polymer ?
#
loop_
_entity_poly.entity_id
_entity_poly.type
_entity_poly.pdbx_seq_one_letter_code
_entity_poly.pdbx_strand_id
1 'polypeptide(L)'
;MATMITQNYSSASQVLDLVLSKPPWRIKAVHRIQCQDTSLVLREWTAMRITETIADWVALLGETTFPSAVTSSDPCIIAAFRAVDKIILGKEATYLLRRLAYVQLRRVFTTLEAILRSERKRNQVNCHPRRGGKSIAIDIYMMSQVDGRNSSVSRNQILERRRVSSAWEYLAGPSPLLTLMYSEAADPIVYVNMLLEDLLLTIE
;
A
#
# COMPACT_ATOMS: atom_id res chain seq x y z
N MET A 1 2.53 63.44 6.84
CA MET A 1 1.93 62.96 8.11
C MET A 1 0.63 62.26 7.72
N ALA A 2 0.34 60.99 7.96
CA ALA A 2 0.75 60.03 8.99
C ALA A 2 0.39 58.63 8.40
N THR A 3 1.36 57.75 8.16
CA THR A 3 1.76 56.53 8.91
C THR A 3 1.31 55.23 8.24
N MET A 4 2.29 54.36 8.00
CA MET A 4 2.17 52.97 7.54
C MET A 4 1.25 52.13 8.42
N ILE A 5 0.51 51.19 7.80
CA ILE A 5 0.30 49.85 8.35
C ILE A 5 0.52 48.84 7.22
N THR A 6 1.69 48.22 7.21
CA THR A 6 1.93 46.90 6.61
C THR A 6 1.21 45.85 7.44
N GLN A 7 0.27 45.10 6.86
CA GLN A 7 -0.28 43.91 7.50
C GLN A 7 0.25 42.65 6.82
N ASN A 8 1.11 41.94 7.57
CA ASN A 8 1.50 40.56 7.35
C ASN A 8 0.27 39.67 7.48
N TYR A 9 -0.13 38.98 6.41
CA TYR A 9 -1.13 37.92 6.48
C TYR A 9 -0.47 36.65 7.03
N SER A 10 -0.51 36.49 8.36
CA SER A 10 -0.14 35.26 9.05
C SER A 10 -1.42 34.54 9.47
N SER A 11 -1.66 33.37 8.85
CA SER A 11 -2.71 32.36 9.11
C SER A 11 -3.73 32.20 7.97
N ALA A 12 -3.73 31.02 7.35
CA ALA A 12 -4.69 30.56 6.34
C ALA A 12 -6.16 30.58 6.85
N SER A 13 -6.38 30.69 8.16
CA SER A 13 -7.71 30.76 8.78
C SER A 13 -8.43 32.08 8.48
N GLN A 14 -7.72 33.21 8.40
CA GLN A 14 -8.36 34.53 8.18
C GLN A 14 -8.80 34.74 6.72
N VAL A 15 -8.19 34.01 5.78
CA VAL A 15 -8.60 34.03 4.37
C VAL A 15 -9.92 33.26 4.16
N LEU A 16 -10.13 32.18 4.92
CA LEU A 16 -11.36 31.38 4.84
C LEU A 16 -12.59 32.16 5.35
N ASP A 17 -12.46 32.91 6.43
CA ASP A 17 -13.57 33.69 7.01
C ASP A 17 -14.02 34.85 6.10
N LEU A 18 -13.10 35.41 5.31
CA LEU A 18 -13.44 36.43 4.32
C LEU A 18 -14.20 35.85 3.12
N VAL A 19 -13.88 34.60 2.75
CA VAL A 19 -14.50 33.88 1.62
C VAL A 19 -15.89 33.36 1.98
N LEU A 20 -16.13 32.97 3.24
CA LEU A 20 -17.40 32.39 3.68
C LEU A 20 -18.45 33.41 4.11
N SER A 21 -18.10 34.68 4.30
CA SER A 21 -19.04 35.71 4.80
C SER A 21 -19.82 36.49 3.71
N LYS A 22 -19.68 36.17 2.42
CA LYS A 22 -20.39 36.90 1.34
C LYS A 22 -21.15 35.97 0.39
N PRO A 23 -22.42 36.27 0.06
CA PRO A 23 -23.26 35.40 -0.76
C PRO A 23 -22.80 35.32 -2.23
N PRO A 24 -23.10 34.21 -2.93
CA PRO A 24 -22.31 33.71 -4.07
C PRO A 24 -22.40 34.51 -5.38
N TRP A 25 -23.22 35.56 -5.44
CA TRP A 25 -23.55 36.27 -6.68
C TRP A 25 -22.88 37.64 -6.83
N ARG A 26 -22.00 38.04 -5.89
CA ARG A 26 -21.35 39.37 -5.87
C ARG A 26 -19.83 39.39 -6.10
N ILE A 27 -19.24 38.34 -6.67
CA ILE A 27 -17.88 38.39 -7.22
C ILE A 27 -17.99 38.36 -8.75
N LYS A 28 -18.39 39.49 -9.34
CA LYS A 28 -18.13 39.76 -10.74
C LYS A 28 -16.94 40.70 -10.82
N ALA A 29 -15.92 40.26 -11.55
CA ALA A 29 -14.73 40.99 -11.97
C ALA A 29 -13.78 41.42 -10.85
N VAL A 30 -12.72 40.63 -10.66
CA VAL A 30 -11.31 41.06 -10.76
C VAL A 30 -10.47 39.81 -10.51
N HIS A 31 -9.47 39.60 -11.37
CA HIS A 31 -8.63 38.41 -11.53
C HIS A 31 -9.24 37.24 -12.32
N ARG A 32 -9.20 37.40 -13.63
CA ARG A 32 -8.88 36.34 -14.59
C ARG A 32 -7.48 35.79 -14.23
N ILE A 33 -7.35 35.01 -13.16
CA ILE A 33 -6.24 34.07 -13.03
C ILE A 33 -6.52 32.98 -14.04
N GLN A 34 -5.55 32.76 -14.90
CA GLN A 34 -5.56 31.79 -15.99
C GLN A 34 -5.70 30.38 -15.38
N CYS A 35 -6.95 29.88 -15.25
CA CYS A 35 -7.25 28.51 -14.81
C CYS A 35 -6.70 27.41 -15.75
N GLN A 36 -6.04 27.76 -16.86
CA GLN A 36 -5.41 26.80 -17.75
C GLN A 36 -4.04 26.33 -17.24
N ASP A 37 -3.25 27.17 -16.57
CA ASP A 37 -1.87 26.82 -16.16
C ASP A 37 -1.79 25.92 -14.92
N THR A 38 -2.69 26.09 -13.96
CA THR A 38 -2.70 25.24 -12.74
C THR A 38 -3.03 23.79 -13.07
N SER A 39 -3.84 23.54 -14.10
CA SER A 39 -4.19 22.19 -14.56
C SER A 39 -3.02 21.46 -15.22
N LEU A 40 -2.14 22.19 -15.92
CA LEU A 40 -0.95 21.66 -16.58
C LEU A 40 0.12 21.32 -15.55
N VAL A 41 0.42 22.24 -14.64
CA VAL A 41 1.41 22.02 -13.57
C VAL A 41 0.98 20.87 -12.65
N LEU A 42 -0.30 20.77 -12.29
CA LEU A 42 -0.82 19.65 -11.50
C LEU A 42 -0.71 18.32 -12.26
N ARG A 43 -0.98 18.30 -13.57
CA ARG A 43 -0.85 17.10 -14.41
C ARG A 43 0.61 16.65 -14.51
N GLU A 44 1.53 17.55 -14.79
CA GLU A 44 2.97 17.23 -14.86
C GLU A 44 3.50 16.72 -13.53
N TRP A 45 3.10 17.34 -12.42
CA TRP A 45 3.51 16.92 -11.08
C TRP A 45 2.96 15.53 -10.71
N THR A 46 1.70 15.25 -11.03
CA THR A 46 1.11 13.91 -10.81
C THR A 46 1.74 12.85 -11.71
N ALA A 47 2.06 13.18 -12.96
CA ALA A 47 2.70 12.26 -13.89
C ALA A 47 4.12 11.89 -13.42
N MET A 48 4.90 12.85 -12.93
CA MET A 48 6.23 12.61 -12.38
C MET A 48 6.17 11.65 -11.17
N ARG A 49 5.23 11.89 -10.26
CA ARG A 49 5.02 11.09 -9.04
C ARG A 49 4.56 9.65 -9.32
N ILE A 50 3.75 9.45 -10.36
CA ILE A 50 3.36 8.11 -10.85
C ILE A 50 4.57 7.40 -11.46
N THR A 51 5.39 8.11 -12.24
CA THR A 51 6.57 7.53 -12.90
C THR A 51 7.60 7.04 -11.89
N GLU A 52 7.89 7.83 -10.85
CA GLU A 52 8.74 7.42 -9.72
C GLU A 52 8.19 6.19 -9.02
N THR A 53 6.89 6.18 -8.73
CA THR A 53 6.21 5.03 -8.09
C THR A 53 6.34 3.76 -8.94
N ILE A 54 6.21 3.88 -10.27
CA ILE A 54 6.36 2.74 -11.19
C ILE A 54 7.81 2.23 -11.19
N ALA A 55 8.81 3.12 -11.15
CA ALA A 55 10.21 2.73 -11.09
C ALA A 55 10.53 1.95 -9.80
N ASP A 56 10.09 2.48 -8.65
CA ASP A 56 10.24 1.81 -7.35
C ASP A 56 9.50 0.46 -7.31
N TRP A 57 8.33 0.40 -7.95
CA TRP A 57 7.58 -0.83 -8.09
C TRP A 57 8.32 -1.88 -8.92
N VAL A 58 8.93 -1.49 -10.04
CA VAL A 58 9.74 -2.39 -10.87
C VAL A 58 10.95 -2.90 -10.09
N ALA A 59 11.58 -2.07 -9.27
CA ALA A 59 12.66 -2.51 -8.38
C ALA A 59 12.16 -3.58 -7.37
N LEU A 60 11.00 -3.35 -6.74
CA LEU A 60 10.38 -4.34 -5.84
C LEU A 60 10.04 -5.65 -6.58
N LEU A 61 9.56 -5.59 -7.82
CA LEU A 61 9.32 -6.79 -8.63
C LEU A 61 10.59 -7.61 -8.83
N GLY A 62 11.73 -6.95 -9.04
CA GLY A 62 13.03 -7.62 -9.15
C GLY A 62 13.39 -8.43 -7.89
N GLU A 63 13.11 -7.89 -6.70
CA GLU A 63 13.41 -8.54 -5.42
C GLU A 63 12.42 -9.66 -5.04
N THR A 64 11.26 -9.71 -5.69
CA THR A 64 10.14 -10.59 -5.31
C THR A 64 9.76 -11.60 -6.40
N THR A 65 10.46 -11.58 -7.54
CA THR A 65 10.31 -12.56 -8.61
C THR A 65 11.20 -13.76 -8.33
N PHE A 66 10.59 -14.93 -8.18
CA PHE A 66 11.29 -16.16 -7.86
C PHE A 66 11.69 -16.95 -9.12
N PRO A 67 12.90 -17.52 -9.18
CA PRO A 67 13.24 -18.55 -10.16
C PRO A 67 12.30 -19.76 -10.09
N SER A 68 12.15 -20.49 -11.20
CA SER A 68 11.24 -21.64 -11.29
C SER A 68 11.61 -22.86 -10.43
N ALA A 69 12.83 -22.88 -9.86
CA ALA A 69 13.37 -24.00 -9.07
C ALA A 69 13.43 -23.73 -7.56
N VAL A 70 12.74 -22.70 -7.07
CA VAL A 70 12.75 -22.30 -5.65
C VAL A 70 11.99 -23.29 -4.77
N THR A 71 12.53 -23.56 -3.59
CA THR A 71 11.90 -24.35 -2.52
C THR A 71 11.42 -23.45 -1.39
N SER A 72 10.51 -23.93 -0.53
CA SER A 72 9.94 -23.14 0.57
C SER A 72 10.98 -22.71 1.62
N SER A 73 12.13 -23.38 1.67
CA SER A 73 13.25 -23.07 2.57
C SER A 73 14.28 -22.13 1.96
N ASP A 74 14.09 -21.70 0.70
CA ASP A 74 15.04 -20.83 0.02
C ASP A 74 15.12 -19.45 0.69
N PRO A 75 16.33 -18.95 1.00
CA PRO A 75 16.53 -17.62 1.55
C PRO A 75 15.89 -16.49 0.73
N CYS A 76 15.71 -16.68 -0.59
CA CYS A 76 15.06 -15.67 -1.44
C CYS A 76 13.63 -15.38 -1.01
N ILE A 77 12.92 -16.35 -0.43
CA ILE A 77 11.53 -16.16 0.06
C ILE A 77 11.51 -15.21 1.25
N ILE A 78 12.45 -15.39 2.18
CA ILE A 78 12.63 -14.50 3.33
C ILE A 78 13.02 -13.09 2.86
N ALA A 79 13.95 -13.00 1.89
CA ALA A 79 14.38 -11.73 1.33
C ALA A 79 13.22 -10.98 0.65
N ALA A 80 12.38 -11.67 -0.13
CA ALA A 80 11.21 -11.09 -0.78
C ALA A 80 10.20 -10.51 0.22
N PHE A 81 9.91 -11.22 1.31
CA PHE A 81 9.04 -10.69 2.36
C PHE A 81 9.61 -9.44 3.03
N ARG A 82 10.92 -9.43 3.31
CA ARG A 82 11.60 -8.26 3.88
C ARG A 82 11.60 -7.06 2.93
N ALA A 83 11.81 -7.28 1.65
CA ALA A 83 11.76 -6.25 0.61
C ALA A 83 10.40 -5.55 0.59
N VAL A 84 9.32 -6.35 0.61
CA VAL A 84 7.95 -5.86 0.65
C VAL A 84 7.66 -5.09 1.95
N ASP A 85 8.05 -5.64 3.10
CA ASP A 85 7.81 -4.99 4.40
C ASP A 85 8.58 -3.69 4.58
N LYS A 86 9.79 -3.58 4.02
CA LYS A 86 10.56 -2.33 4.01
C LYS A 86 9.73 -1.18 3.42
N ILE A 87 8.92 -1.46 2.40
CA ILE A 87 8.05 -0.47 1.77
C ILE A 87 6.76 -0.27 2.59
N ILE A 88 6.11 -1.35 3.01
CA ILE A 88 4.85 -1.26 3.79
C ILE A 88 5.05 -0.48 5.10
N LEU A 89 6.16 -0.73 5.80
CA LEU A 89 6.47 -0.14 7.10
C LEU A 89 7.36 1.12 6.98
N GLY A 90 7.96 1.34 5.82
CA GLY A 90 8.85 2.47 5.56
C GLY A 90 8.12 3.79 5.58
N LYS A 91 8.61 4.75 6.37
CA LYS A 91 8.03 6.10 6.47
C LYS A 91 8.11 6.89 5.16
N GLU A 92 9.18 6.67 4.40
CA GLU A 92 9.45 7.37 3.14
C GLU A 92 8.64 6.84 1.95
N ALA A 93 8.03 5.66 2.06
CA ALA A 93 7.27 5.08 0.96
C ALA A 93 5.96 5.85 0.73
N THR A 94 5.71 6.23 -0.54
CA THR A 94 4.44 6.85 -0.94
C THR A 94 3.28 5.89 -0.72
N TYR A 95 2.08 6.41 -0.50
CA TYR A 95 0.89 5.56 -0.33
C TYR A 95 0.63 4.68 -1.56
N LEU A 96 0.86 5.21 -2.77
CA LEU A 96 0.72 4.48 -4.03
C LEU A 96 1.66 3.27 -4.08
N LEU A 97 2.93 3.47 -3.70
CA LEU A 97 3.92 2.40 -3.64
C LEU A 97 3.54 1.36 -2.57
N ARG A 98 3.01 1.78 -1.42
CA ARG A 98 2.53 0.85 -0.38
C ARG A 98 1.39 -0.04 -0.88
N ARG A 99 0.45 0.49 -1.68
CA ARG A 99 -0.63 -0.33 -2.28
C ARG A 99 -0.08 -1.38 -3.21
N LEU A 100 0.85 -1.01 -4.08
CA LEU A 100 1.53 -1.94 -4.96
C LEU A 100 2.31 -2.99 -4.16
N ALA A 101 2.98 -2.59 -3.07
CA ALA A 101 3.67 -3.51 -2.18
C ALA A 101 2.72 -4.51 -1.51
N TYR A 102 1.51 -4.10 -1.13
CA TYR A 102 0.47 -5.03 -0.65
C TYR A 102 0.03 -6.01 -1.74
N VAL A 103 -0.16 -5.57 -2.98
CA VAL A 103 -0.42 -6.49 -4.11
C VAL A 103 0.72 -7.49 -4.25
N GLN A 104 1.98 -7.06 -4.10
CA GLN A 104 3.12 -7.96 -4.17
C GLN A 104 3.22 -8.91 -2.98
N LEU A 105 2.89 -8.45 -1.78
CA LEU A 105 2.83 -9.30 -0.60
C LEU A 105 1.91 -10.50 -0.87
N ARG A 106 0.74 -10.22 -1.45
CA ARG A 106 -0.22 -11.26 -1.82
C ARG A 106 0.33 -12.22 -2.87
N ARG A 107 1.00 -11.71 -3.89
CA ARG A 107 1.65 -12.53 -4.93
C ARG A 107 2.75 -13.42 -4.36
N VAL A 108 3.58 -12.91 -3.46
CA VAL A 108 4.61 -13.68 -2.76
C VAL A 108 3.96 -14.82 -1.96
N PHE A 109 2.89 -14.54 -1.22
CA PHE A 109 2.11 -15.58 -0.53
C PHE A 109 1.57 -16.64 -1.48
N THR A 110 0.93 -16.24 -2.58
CA THR A 110 0.36 -17.16 -3.57
C THR A 110 1.42 -18.08 -4.16
N THR A 111 2.60 -17.53 -4.50
CA THR A 111 3.72 -18.33 -5.01
C THR A 111 4.26 -19.29 -3.96
N LEU A 112 4.49 -18.84 -2.72
CA LEU A 112 4.94 -19.71 -1.64
C LEU A 112 3.93 -20.82 -1.34
N GLU A 113 2.64 -20.52 -1.31
CA GLU A 113 1.59 -21.54 -1.14
C GLU A 113 1.58 -22.56 -2.27
N ALA A 114 1.84 -22.15 -3.51
CA ALA A 114 1.98 -23.05 -4.65
C ALA A 114 3.23 -23.94 -4.54
N ILE A 115 4.37 -23.36 -4.14
CA ILE A 115 5.62 -24.10 -3.87
C ILE A 115 5.37 -25.16 -2.80
N LEU A 116 4.84 -24.78 -1.62
CA LEU A 116 4.53 -25.70 -0.53
C LEU A 116 3.57 -26.82 -0.97
N ARG A 117 2.58 -26.49 -1.81
CA ARG A 117 1.64 -27.48 -2.35
C ARG A 117 2.35 -28.46 -3.29
N SER A 118 3.30 -27.98 -4.08
CA SER A 118 4.11 -28.82 -4.98
C SER A 118 5.09 -29.73 -4.23
N GLU A 119 5.75 -29.23 -3.19
CA GLU A 119 6.70 -29.99 -2.37
C GLU A 119 5.99 -31.09 -1.58
N ARG A 120 4.78 -30.78 -1.07
CA ARG A 120 3.93 -31.78 -0.43
C ARG A 120 3.54 -32.92 -1.37
N LYS A 121 3.21 -32.61 -2.64
CA LYS A 121 2.92 -33.64 -3.65
C LYS A 121 4.14 -34.53 -3.93
N ARG A 122 5.35 -34.01 -3.75
CA ARG A 122 6.62 -34.73 -3.94
C ARG A 122 7.12 -35.45 -2.68
N ASN A 123 6.34 -35.44 -1.58
CA ASN A 123 6.74 -35.92 -0.25
C ASN A 123 8.05 -35.28 0.27
N GLN A 124 8.38 -34.07 -0.19
CA GLN A 124 9.61 -33.37 0.19
C GLN A 124 9.43 -32.54 1.47
N VAL A 125 8.20 -32.35 1.94
CA VAL A 125 7.90 -31.69 3.20
C VAL A 125 7.16 -32.65 4.10
N ASN A 126 7.79 -32.99 5.24
CA ASN A 126 7.14 -33.66 6.37
C ASN A 126 6.19 -32.69 7.07
N CYS A 127 5.12 -32.28 6.39
CA CYS A 127 4.06 -31.49 7.01
C CYS A 127 3.35 -32.37 8.04
N HIS A 128 3.26 -31.90 9.28
CA HIS A 128 2.32 -32.49 10.23
C HIS A 128 0.92 -32.56 9.59
N PRO A 129 0.17 -33.67 9.76
CA PRO A 129 -1.13 -33.88 9.11
C PRO A 129 -2.14 -32.75 9.32
N ARG A 130 -1.98 -31.99 10.40
CA ARG A 130 -2.87 -30.90 10.83
C ARG A 130 -2.44 -29.49 10.39
N ARG A 131 -1.28 -29.32 9.73
CA ARG A 131 -0.77 -27.99 9.33
C ARG A 131 -0.94 -27.77 7.83
N GLY A 132 -1.84 -26.85 7.47
CA GLY A 132 -2.05 -26.46 6.08
C GLY A 132 -0.93 -25.57 5.54
N GLY A 133 -0.73 -25.57 4.22
CA GLY A 133 0.28 -24.73 3.55
C GLY A 133 0.15 -23.23 3.86
N LYS A 134 -1.09 -22.75 4.07
CA LYS A 134 -1.36 -21.37 4.52
C LYS A 134 -0.73 -21.06 5.89
N SER A 135 -0.82 -21.99 6.84
CA SER A 135 -0.24 -21.80 8.18
C SER A 135 1.29 -21.79 8.11
N ILE A 136 1.87 -22.69 7.31
CA ILE A 136 3.32 -22.74 7.08
C ILE A 136 3.81 -21.45 6.42
N ALA A 137 3.09 -20.94 5.42
CA ALA A 137 3.43 -19.67 4.77
C ALA A 137 3.39 -18.47 5.76
N ILE A 138 2.40 -18.42 6.64
CA ILE A 138 2.35 -17.41 7.72
C ILE A 138 3.57 -17.53 8.62
N ASP A 139 3.97 -18.74 9.00
CA ASP A 139 5.10 -18.93 9.90
C ASP A 139 6.42 -18.56 9.23
N ILE A 140 6.63 -18.89 7.95
CA ILE A 140 7.79 -18.44 7.17
C ILE A 140 7.84 -16.91 7.14
N TYR A 141 6.71 -16.27 6.89
CA TYR A 141 6.63 -14.81 6.90
C TYR A 141 6.88 -14.22 8.30
N MET A 142 6.41 -14.86 9.37
CA MET A 142 6.75 -14.47 10.74
C MET A 142 8.26 -14.57 10.98
N MET A 143 8.89 -15.66 10.52
CA MET A 143 10.34 -15.87 10.64
C MET A 143 11.13 -14.80 9.87
N SER A 144 10.62 -14.30 8.74
CA SER A 144 11.28 -13.22 8.00
C SER A 144 11.31 -11.88 8.76
N GLN A 145 10.45 -11.71 9.77
CA GLN A 145 10.42 -10.53 10.64
C GLN A 145 11.39 -10.60 11.81
N VAL A 146 11.98 -11.76 12.07
CA VAL A 146 12.90 -11.96 13.19
C VAL A 146 14.28 -11.48 12.78
N ASP A 147 14.45 -10.16 12.77
CA ASP A 147 15.77 -9.54 12.82
C ASP A 147 16.13 -9.40 14.30
N GLY A 148 17.33 -9.86 14.71
CA GLY A 148 17.78 -10.05 16.10
C GLY A 148 17.75 -8.85 17.06
N ARG A 149 17.04 -7.76 16.72
CA ARG A 149 16.69 -6.61 17.56
C ARG A 149 15.21 -6.66 17.94
N ASN A 150 14.83 -7.61 18.80
CA ASN A 150 13.68 -7.54 19.72
C ASN A 150 12.43 -6.71 19.32
N SER A 151 11.88 -6.94 18.12
CA SER A 151 10.47 -6.62 17.85
C SER A 151 9.85 -7.77 17.06
N SER A 152 9.46 -8.84 17.76
CA SER A 152 8.66 -9.90 17.14
C SER A 152 7.31 -9.31 16.73
N VAL A 153 7.10 -9.10 15.43
CA VAL A 153 5.79 -8.72 14.88
C VAL A 153 4.76 -9.76 15.34
N SER A 154 3.64 -9.30 15.88
CA SER A 154 2.64 -10.22 16.41
C SER A 154 1.99 -11.01 15.28
N ARG A 155 1.54 -12.24 15.56
CA ARG A 155 0.82 -13.05 14.57
C ARG A 155 -0.41 -12.30 14.02
N ASN A 156 -1.08 -11.51 14.86
CA ASN A 156 -2.24 -10.71 14.44
C ASN A 156 -1.85 -9.63 13.42
N GLN A 157 -0.72 -8.94 13.61
CA GLN A 157 -0.22 -7.97 12.63
C GLN A 157 0.10 -8.63 11.29
N ILE A 158 0.64 -9.85 11.32
CA ILE A 158 0.92 -10.62 10.11
C ILE A 158 -0.36 -11.03 9.38
N LEU A 159 -1.35 -11.52 10.12
CA LEU A 159 -2.67 -11.85 9.57
C LEU A 159 -3.32 -10.60 8.96
N GLU A 160 -3.21 -9.46 9.63
CA GLU A 160 -3.75 -8.20 9.14
C GLU A 160 -3.09 -7.75 7.84
N ARG A 161 -1.76 -7.76 7.76
CA ARG A 161 -1.04 -7.46 6.51
C ARG A 161 -1.47 -8.39 5.38
N ARG A 162 -1.67 -9.69 5.67
CA ARG A 162 -2.15 -10.66 4.68
C ARG A 162 -3.58 -10.35 4.23
N ARG A 163 -4.47 -9.94 5.13
CA ARG A 163 -5.84 -9.53 4.78
C ARG A 163 -5.83 -8.30 3.87
N VAL A 164 -5.13 -7.25 4.29
CA VAL A 164 -4.96 -6.01 3.50
C VAL A 164 -4.36 -6.32 2.13
N SER A 165 -3.36 -7.20 2.06
CA SER A 165 -2.77 -7.64 0.78
C SER A 165 -3.77 -8.31 -0.15
N SER A 166 -4.69 -9.11 0.41
CA SER A 166 -5.71 -9.83 -0.36
C SER A 166 -6.76 -8.87 -0.90
N ALA A 167 -7.16 -7.88 -0.09
CA ALA A 167 -8.09 -6.85 -0.52
C ALA A 167 -7.51 -5.97 -1.65
N TRP A 168 -6.25 -5.56 -1.53
CA TRP A 168 -5.58 -4.80 -2.61
C TRP A 168 -5.39 -5.60 -3.89
N GLU A 169 -5.03 -6.89 -3.80
CA GLU A 169 -4.95 -7.75 -4.97
C GLU A 169 -6.32 -7.91 -5.66
N TYR A 170 -7.39 -8.09 -4.87
CA TYR A 170 -8.75 -8.17 -5.41
C TYR A 170 -9.14 -6.88 -6.18
N LEU A 171 -8.85 -5.71 -5.61
CA LEU A 171 -9.10 -4.42 -6.26
C LEU A 171 -8.20 -4.17 -7.47
N ALA A 172 -6.96 -4.65 -7.45
CA ALA A 172 -6.06 -4.60 -8.59
C ALA A 172 -6.59 -5.44 -9.77
N GLY A 173 -7.28 -6.53 -9.49
CA GLY A 173 -7.75 -7.47 -10.50
C GLY A 173 -6.59 -7.95 -11.39
N PRO A 174 -6.72 -7.89 -12.73
CA PRO A 174 -5.68 -8.39 -13.64
C PRO A 174 -4.42 -7.53 -13.67
N SER A 175 -4.47 -6.27 -13.22
CA SER A 175 -3.35 -5.33 -13.33
C SER A 175 -3.08 -4.59 -12.01
N PRO A 176 -1.90 -4.76 -11.38
CA PRO A 176 -1.49 -4.00 -10.19
C PRO A 176 -1.61 -2.49 -10.37
N LEU A 177 -1.40 -1.99 -11.59
CA LEU A 177 -1.45 -0.55 -11.87
C LEU A 177 -2.85 0.04 -11.69
N LEU A 178 -3.92 -0.78 -11.70
CA LEU A 178 -5.26 -0.30 -11.39
C LEU A 178 -5.36 0.23 -9.96
N THR A 179 -4.51 -0.24 -9.02
CA THR A 179 -4.49 0.30 -7.65
C THR A 179 -4.08 1.78 -7.58
N LEU A 180 -3.38 2.27 -8.61
CA LEU A 180 -2.92 3.66 -8.70
C LEU A 180 -4.06 4.63 -9.06
N MET A 181 -5.14 4.12 -9.65
CA MET A 181 -6.29 4.94 -10.05
C MET A 181 -7.23 5.26 -8.88
N TYR A 182 -7.15 4.50 -7.78
CA TYR A 182 -7.97 4.76 -6.61
C TYR A 182 -7.47 5.99 -5.84
N SER A 183 -8.39 6.84 -5.39
CA SER A 183 -8.03 7.96 -4.54
C SER A 183 -7.58 7.49 -3.15
N GLU A 184 -6.84 8.31 -2.41
CA GLU A 184 -6.51 8.05 -0.99
C GLU A 184 -7.77 7.79 -0.15
N ALA A 185 -8.89 8.45 -0.49
CA ALA A 185 -10.18 8.25 0.17
C ALA A 185 -10.79 6.85 0.00
N ALA A 186 -10.24 6.00 -0.88
CA ALA A 186 -10.64 4.61 -1.02
C ALA A 186 -9.96 3.70 0.02
N ASP A 187 -8.87 4.14 0.68
CA ASP A 187 -8.16 3.33 1.68
C ASP A 187 -9.08 2.88 2.81
N PRO A 188 -9.93 3.74 3.43
CA PRO A 188 -10.87 3.31 4.46
C PRO A 188 -11.92 2.31 3.97
N ILE A 189 -12.19 2.21 2.67
CA ILE A 189 -13.12 1.20 2.14
C ILE A 189 -12.45 -0.16 2.13
N VAL A 190 -11.16 -0.22 1.81
CA VAL A 190 -10.33 -1.42 2.02
C VAL A 190 -10.35 -1.78 3.51
N TYR A 191 -9.97 -0.83 4.38
CA TYR A 191 -10.42 -0.61 5.77
C TYR A 191 -11.66 -1.43 6.23
N VAL A 192 -12.81 -1.05 5.69
CA VAL A 192 -14.13 -1.42 6.19
C VAL A 192 -14.66 -2.71 5.56
N ASN A 193 -14.34 -2.99 4.29
CA ASN A 193 -14.66 -4.28 3.67
C ASN A 193 -13.98 -5.44 4.44
N MET A 194 -12.85 -5.16 5.10
CA MET A 194 -12.12 -6.09 5.97
C MET A 194 -12.82 -6.40 7.30
N LEU A 195 -13.72 -5.55 7.80
CA LEU A 195 -14.50 -5.84 9.03
C LEU A 195 -15.70 -6.76 8.77
N LEU A 196 -16.19 -6.80 7.53
CA LEU A 196 -17.36 -7.61 7.15
C LEU A 196 -17.01 -9.07 6.87
N GLU A 197 -15.82 -9.37 6.30
CA GLU A 197 -15.38 -10.76 6.11
C GLU A 197 -15.03 -11.45 7.44
N ASP A 198 -14.51 -10.73 8.44
CA ASP A 198 -14.26 -11.28 9.78
C ASP A 198 -15.58 -11.61 10.51
N LEU A 199 -16.66 -10.87 10.28
CA LEU A 199 -17.99 -11.21 10.82
C LEU A 199 -18.61 -12.45 10.17
N LEU A 200 -18.33 -12.71 8.89
CA LEU A 200 -18.86 -13.88 8.17
C LEU A 200 -18.08 -15.17 8.47
N LEU A 201 -16.78 -15.08 8.74
CA LEU A 201 -15.95 -16.25 9.11
C LEU A 201 -16.04 -16.65 10.59
N THR A 202 -16.75 -15.90 11.43
CA THR A 202 -17.00 -16.26 12.84
C THR A 202 -18.35 -16.98 13.03
N ILE A 203 -19.10 -17.20 11.95
CA ILE A 203 -20.44 -17.83 11.95
C ILE A 203 -20.41 -19.28 11.41
N GLU A 204 -19.27 -19.78 10.93
CA GLU A 204 -19.04 -21.20 10.57
C GLU A 204 -18.11 -21.90 11.57
#